data_AF-A0ABD1LF45-F1
#
_entry.id   AF-A0ABD1LF45-F1
#
_cell.length_a   1.000
_cell.length_b   1.000
_cell.length_c   1.000
_cell.angle_alpha   90.00
_cell.angle_beta   90.00
_cell.angle_gamma   90.00
#
_symmetry.space_group_name_H-M   'P 1'
#
loop_
_entity.id
_entity.type
_entity.pdbx_description
1 polymer ?
#
loop_
_entity_poly.entity_id
_entity_poly.type
_entity_poly.pdbx_seq_one_letter_code
_entity_poly.pdbx_strand_id
1 'polypeptide(L)'
;MEHKAFWVLKRVNFEHAAAGEKRKTQLAELEEMRLKAYESSKLRLFPGKLKSKWSRPFKVKNVMSHGAVKIENPSTERSWVVNGQRLKVYVGGEVLRLTTVVKFQE
;
A
#
# COMPACT_ATOMS: atom_id res chain seq x y z
N MET A 1 -56.06 -21.68 35.75
CA MET A 1 -55.31 -20.62 35.03
C MET A 1 -53.92 -21.08 34.58
N GLU A 2 -53.34 -22.12 35.17
CA GLU A 2 -51.95 -22.55 34.95
C GLU A 2 -51.66 -23.11 33.54
N HIS A 3 -52.62 -23.81 32.92
CA HIS A 3 -52.45 -24.36 31.56
C HIS A 3 -52.17 -23.27 30.51
N LYS A 4 -52.81 -22.10 30.63
CA LYS A 4 -52.57 -20.97 29.70
C LYS A 4 -51.17 -20.38 29.87
N ALA A 5 -50.66 -20.29 31.10
CA ALA A 5 -49.31 -19.81 31.38
C ALA A 5 -48.23 -20.75 30.83
N PHE A 6 -48.45 -22.08 30.94
CA PHE A 6 -47.53 -23.08 30.40
C PHE A 6 -47.33 -22.95 28.88
N TRP A 7 -48.42 -22.79 28.11
CA TRP A 7 -48.32 -22.64 26.65
C TRP A 7 -47.65 -21.34 26.22
N VAL A 8 -47.87 -20.24 26.95
CA VAL A 8 -47.18 -18.98 26.70
C VAL A 8 -45.67 -19.13 26.91
N LEU A 9 -45.25 -19.75 28.02
CA LEU A 9 -43.84 -19.99 28.31
C LEU A 9 -43.18 -20.92 27.28
N LYS A 10 -43.86 -22.01 26.91
CA LYS A 10 -43.38 -22.95 25.89
C LYS A 10 -43.22 -22.29 24.52
N ARG A 11 -44.15 -21.40 24.14
CA ARG A 11 -44.09 -20.63 22.90
C ARG A 11 -42.93 -19.64 22.89
N VAL A 12 -42.78 -18.84 23.95
CA VAL A 12 -41.68 -17.85 24.06
C VAL A 12 -40.31 -18.54 24.01
N ASN A 13 -40.15 -19.68 24.68
CA ASN A 13 -38.91 -20.45 24.65
C ASN A 13 -38.60 -21.02 23.25
N PHE A 14 -39.63 -21.46 22.52
CA PHE A 14 -39.48 -21.96 21.16
C PHE A 14 -39.13 -20.84 20.17
N GLU A 15 -39.80 -19.69 20.26
CA GLU A 15 -39.51 -18.51 19.45
C GLU A 15 -38.09 -17.98 19.71
N HIS A 16 -37.65 -17.95 20.98
CA HIS A 16 -36.29 -17.55 21.32
C HIS A 16 -35.23 -18.53 20.78
N ALA A 17 -35.51 -19.83 20.77
CA ALA A 17 -34.64 -20.83 20.15
C ALA A 17 -34.55 -20.65 18.63
N ALA A 18 -35.70 -20.48 17.95
CA ALA A 18 -35.75 -20.21 16.51
C ALA A 18 -35.06 -18.89 16.14
N ALA A 19 -35.24 -17.84 16.94
CA ALA A 19 -34.55 -16.56 16.79
C ALA A 19 -33.03 -16.68 17.07
N GLY A 20 -32.63 -17.59 17.97
CA GLY A 20 -31.23 -17.93 18.22
C GLY A 20 -30.57 -18.58 17.00
N GLU A 21 -31.23 -19.59 16.42
CA GLU A 21 -30.75 -20.26 15.21
C GLU A 21 -30.68 -19.30 14.03
N LYS A 22 -31.70 -18.46 13.82
CA LYS A 22 -31.69 -17.43 12.77
C LYS A 22 -30.54 -16.43 12.93
N ARG A 23 -30.20 -16.04 14.17
CA ARG A 23 -29.04 -15.18 14.42
C ARG A 23 -27.72 -15.89 14.11
N LYS A 24 -27.60 -17.18 14.44
CA LYS A 24 -26.40 -17.97 14.12
C LYS A 24 -26.18 -18.08 12.62
N THR A 25 -27.23 -18.34 11.83
CA THR A 25 -27.10 -18.42 10.38
C THR A 25 -26.71 -17.06 9.77
N GLN A 26 -27.34 -15.98 10.23
CA GLN A 26 -26.98 -14.63 9.80
C GLN A 26 -25.53 -14.25 10.13
N LEU A 27 -25.02 -14.65 11.30
CA LEU A 27 -23.63 -14.41 11.67
C LEU A 27 -22.66 -15.20 10.77
N ALA A 28 -22.97 -16.45 10.44
CA ALA A 28 -22.16 -17.27 9.55
C ALA A 28 -22.09 -16.66 8.13
N GLU A 29 -23.22 -16.20 7.60
CA GLU A 29 -23.27 -15.50 6.31
C GLU A 29 -22.42 -14.22 6.31
N LEU A 30 -22.48 -13.43 7.40
CA LEU A 30 -21.64 -12.23 7.53
C LEU A 30 -20.16 -12.54 7.62
N GLU A 31 -19.77 -13.63 8.29
CA GLU A 31 -18.38 -14.06 8.38
C GLU A 31 -17.85 -14.53 7.03
N GLU A 32 -18.68 -15.21 6.24
CA GLU A 32 -18.37 -15.60 4.86
C GLU A 32 -18.19 -14.36 3.96
N MET A 33 -19.10 -13.39 4.03
CA MET A 33 -18.98 -12.12 3.29
C MET A 33 -17.72 -11.35 3.67
N ARG A 34 -17.40 -11.29 4.98
CA ARG A 34 -16.17 -10.65 5.48
C ARG A 34 -14.93 -11.34 4.95
N LEU A 35 -14.89 -12.68 4.99
CA LEU A 35 -13.75 -13.46 4.50
C LEU A 35 -13.56 -13.24 2.99
N LYS A 36 -14.64 -13.30 2.21
CA LYS A 36 -14.62 -13.06 0.76
C LYS A 36 -14.13 -11.66 0.40
N ALA A 37 -14.58 -10.64 1.13
CA ALA A 37 -14.09 -9.27 0.94
C ALA A 37 -12.60 -9.13 1.32
N TYR A 38 -12.16 -9.80 2.39
CA TYR A 38 -10.76 -9.80 2.79
C TYR A 38 -9.87 -10.48 1.75
N GLU A 39 -10.30 -11.62 1.21
CA GLU A 39 -9.59 -12.34 0.15
C GLU A 39 -9.51 -11.55 -1.16
N SER A 40 -10.60 -10.88 -1.56
CA SER A 40 -10.60 -10.03 -2.77
C SER A 40 -9.76 -8.77 -2.58
N SER A 41 -9.69 -8.24 -1.36
CA SER A 41 -8.86 -7.06 -1.03
C SER A 41 -7.37 -7.36 -0.94
N LYS A 42 -6.97 -8.63 -0.75
CA LYS A 42 -5.57 -9.07 -0.89
C LYS A 42 -5.20 -8.95 -2.36
N LEU A 43 -4.90 -7.73 -2.78
CA LEU A 43 -4.32 -7.38 -4.07
C LEU A 43 -3.07 -8.25 -4.24
N ARG A 44 -3.21 -9.35 -4.99
CA ARG A 44 -2.11 -10.18 -5.49
C ARG A 44 -1.32 -9.46 -6.57
N LEU A 45 -1.18 -8.14 -6.49
CA LEU A 45 -0.50 -7.34 -7.50
C LEU A 45 1.01 -7.66 -7.52
N PHE A 46 1.57 -8.09 -6.37
CA PHE A 46 2.96 -8.50 -6.27
C PHE A 46 3.09 -9.71 -5.33
N PRO A 47 3.70 -10.83 -5.75
CA PRO A 47 3.93 -12.01 -4.91
C PRO A 47 4.96 -11.79 -3.78
N GLY A 48 5.37 -10.55 -3.53
CA GLY A 48 6.35 -10.17 -2.53
C GLY A 48 6.40 -8.65 -2.31
N LYS A 49 7.30 -8.19 -1.44
CA LYS A 49 7.49 -6.76 -1.18
C LYS A 49 7.89 -6.03 -2.47
N LEU A 50 7.18 -4.96 -2.80
CA LEU A 50 7.59 -4.01 -3.84
C LEU A 50 9.01 -3.52 -3.55
N LYS A 51 9.94 -3.83 -4.45
CA LYS A 51 11.30 -3.30 -4.41
C LYS A 51 11.39 -2.14 -5.39
N SER A 52 11.78 -0.97 -4.90
CA SER A 52 12.11 0.18 -5.75
C SER A 52 13.29 -0.18 -6.66
N LYS A 53 13.06 -0.19 -7.97
CA LYS A 53 14.13 -0.30 -8.97
C LYS A 53 14.59 1.09 -9.35
N TRP A 54 15.90 1.33 -9.31
CA TRP A 54 16.52 2.57 -9.75
C TRP A 54 16.90 2.45 -11.22
N SER A 55 16.65 3.49 -12.00
CA SER A 55 17.13 3.57 -13.38
C SER A 55 18.66 3.71 -13.42
N ARG A 56 19.24 3.55 -14.61
CA ARG A 56 20.69 3.68 -14.86
C ARG A 56 21.29 4.99 -14.28
N PRO A 57 22.62 5.07 -14.13
CA PRO A 57 23.28 6.30 -13.69
C PRO A 57 23.06 7.46 -14.67
N PHE A 58 22.90 8.67 -14.14
CA PHE A 58 22.76 9.92 -14.89
C PHE A 58 23.78 10.95 -14.42
N LYS A 59 24.14 11.91 -15.29
CA LYS A 59 25.00 13.05 -14.92
C LYS A 59 24.15 14.20 -14.39
N VAL A 60 24.60 14.87 -13.33
CA VAL A 60 23.94 16.08 -12.80
C VAL A 60 24.50 17.29 -13.53
N LYS A 61 23.63 18.10 -14.12
CA LYS A 61 24.00 19.31 -14.87
C LYS A 61 23.82 20.58 -14.05
N ASN A 62 22.73 20.68 -13.30
CA ASN A 62 22.47 21.82 -12.41
C ASN A 62 21.55 21.42 -11.24
N VAL A 63 21.74 22.05 -10.09
CA VAL A 63 20.87 21.93 -8.91
C VAL A 63 20.23 23.29 -8.66
N MET A 64 18.90 23.33 -8.64
CA MET A 64 18.14 24.55 -8.38
C MET A 64 18.04 24.80 -6.87
N SER A 65 17.89 26.06 -6.46
CA SER A 65 17.80 26.47 -5.05
C SER A 65 16.67 25.78 -4.28
N HIS A 66 15.59 25.39 -4.96
CA HIS A 66 14.41 24.73 -4.38
C HIS A 66 14.47 23.19 -4.45
N GLY A 67 15.62 22.59 -4.72
CA GLY A 67 15.82 21.13 -4.63
C GLY A 67 15.47 20.31 -5.88
N ALA A 68 15.04 20.96 -6.96
CA ALA A 68 14.93 20.31 -8.27
C ALA A 68 16.32 20.17 -8.92
N VAL A 69 16.55 19.04 -9.58
CA VAL A 69 17.86 18.70 -10.18
C VAL A 69 17.69 18.44 -11.67
N LYS A 70 18.44 19.16 -12.49
CA LYS A 70 18.53 18.91 -13.93
C LYS A 70 19.57 17.82 -14.18
N ILE A 71 19.11 16.66 -14.65
CA ILE A 71 19.96 15.52 -14.99
C ILE A 71 20.08 15.37 -16.50
N GLU A 72 21.15 14.73 -16.93
CA GLU A 72 21.50 14.50 -18.32
C GLU A 72 21.87 13.03 -18.53
N ASN A 73 21.34 12.44 -19.60
CA ASN A 73 21.72 11.10 -20.02
C ASN A 73 23.05 11.15 -20.78
N PRO A 74 24.14 10.52 -20.30
CA PRO A 74 25.43 10.57 -20.99
C PRO A 74 25.44 9.92 -22.37
N SER A 75 24.49 9.02 -22.66
CA SER A 75 24.43 8.30 -23.94
C SER A 75 23.61 9.02 -25.01
N THR A 76 22.70 9.90 -24.61
CA THR A 76 21.74 10.55 -25.52
C THR A 76 21.77 12.07 -25.41
N GLU A 77 22.55 12.61 -24.47
CA GLU A 77 22.71 14.03 -24.12
C GLU A 77 21.40 14.77 -23.80
N ARG A 78 20.28 14.05 -23.70
CA ARG A 78 18.99 14.61 -23.31
C ARG A 78 19.02 14.96 -21.83
N SER A 79 18.54 16.16 -21.50
CA SER A 79 18.42 16.63 -20.13
C SER A 79 16.97 16.91 -19.73
N TRP A 80 16.63 16.61 -18.48
CA TRP A 80 15.31 16.89 -17.91
C TRP A 80 15.43 17.14 -16.40
N VAL A 81 14.39 17.72 -15.82
CA VAL A 81 14.35 18.10 -14.40
C VAL A 81 13.64 17.01 -13.61
N VAL A 82 14.23 16.61 -12.48
CA VAL A 82 13.64 15.66 -11.54
C VAL A 82 13.66 16.22 -10.12
N ASN A 83 12.78 15.72 -9.27
CA ASN A 83 12.86 16.00 -7.83
C ASN A 83 14.11 15.31 -7.25
N GLY A 84 14.93 16.05 -6.48
CA GLY A 84 16.12 15.53 -5.81
C GLY A 84 15.84 14.34 -4.89
N GLN A 85 14.65 14.24 -4.29
CA GLN A 85 14.24 13.10 -3.46
C GLN A 85 14.12 11.78 -4.26
N ARG A 86 14.01 11.87 -5.59
CA ARG A 86 13.96 10.73 -6.50
C ARG A 86 15.33 10.40 -7.10
N LEU A 87 16.41 10.93 -6.53
CA LEU A 87 17.78 10.62 -6.90
C LEU A 87 18.49 9.89 -5.76
N LYS A 88 19.44 9.03 -6.11
CA LYS A 88 20.31 8.33 -5.17
C LYS A 88 21.74 8.38 -5.70
N VAL A 89 22.71 8.64 -4.82
CA VAL A 89 24.12 8.61 -5.17
C VAL A 89 24.47 7.23 -5.70
N TYR A 90 25.07 7.19 -6.89
CA TYR A 90 25.51 5.96 -7.52
C TYR A 90 26.92 5.61 -7.05
N VAL A 91 27.10 4.42 -6.45
CA VAL A 91 28.35 4.01 -5.77
C VAL A 91 29.14 2.96 -6.56
N GLY A 92 28.58 2.40 -7.65
CA GLY A 92 29.23 1.34 -8.44
C GLY A 92 29.92 1.83 -9.72
N GLY A 93 30.96 1.13 -10.18
CA GLY A 93 31.58 1.32 -11.51
C GLY A 93 32.55 2.51 -11.65
N GLU A 94 33.37 2.46 -12.71
CA GLU A 94 34.24 3.56 -13.15
C GLU A 94 33.40 4.65 -13.82
N VAL A 95 32.85 5.55 -13.00
CA VAL A 95 32.31 6.82 -13.50
C VAL A 95 33.43 7.83 -13.35
N LEU A 96 33.80 8.51 -14.43
CA LEU A 96 34.69 9.67 -14.40
C LEU A 96 34.12 10.69 -13.41
N ARG A 97 34.57 10.62 -12.15
CA ARG A 97 34.23 11.57 -11.10
C ARG A 97 35.00 12.84 -11.41
N LEU A 98 34.45 13.65 -12.31
CA LEU A 98 34.78 15.07 -12.35
C LEU A 98 34.24 15.66 -11.05
N THR A 99 35.09 15.62 -10.03
CA THR A 99 34.79 16.14 -8.69
C THR A 99 34.61 17.64 -8.82
N THR A 100 33.40 18.10 -9.11
CA THR A 100 33.05 19.50 -8.97
C THR A 100 32.89 19.75 -7.48
N VAL A 101 33.98 20.20 -6.85
CA VAL A 101 33.97 20.73 -5.49
C VAL A 101 33.00 21.92 -5.50
N VAL A 102 31.79 21.73 -4.96
CA VAL A 102 30.85 22.83 -4.76
C VAL A 102 31.38 23.66 -3.60
N LYS A 103 32.09 24.75 -3.91
CA LYS A 103 32.43 25.78 -2.95
C LYS A 103 31.17 26.60 -2.69
N PHE A 104 30.62 26.50 -1.48
CA PHE A 104 29.63 27.46 -1.01
C PHE A 104 30.37 28.74 -0.65
N GLN A 105 30.00 29.86 -1.27
CA GLN A 105 30.45 31.18 -0.82
C GLN A 105 29.58 31.60 0.37
N GLU A 106 30.23 31.98 1.46
CA GLU A 106 29.62 32.62 2.64
C GLU A 106 29.00 33.97 2.30
#